data_AF-A0A803TYL4-F1
#
_entry.id   AF-A0A803TYL4-F1
#
_cell.length_a   1.000
_cell.length_b   1.000
_cell.length_c   1.000
_cell.angle_alpha   90.00
_cell.angle_beta   90.00
_cell.angle_gamma   90.00
#
_symmetry.space_group_name_H-M   'P 1'
#
loop_
_entity.id
_entity.type
_entity.pdbx_description
1 polymer ?
#
loop_
_entity_poly.entity_id
_entity_poly.type
_entity_poly.pdbx_seq_one_letter_code
_entity_poly.pdbx_strand_id
1 'polypeptide(L)'
;MKTTGTILGVLVLLVWTVAETTTSRPCAPRFLSARAMVCVCNATYCDTMDPVSIPAVGRFVKYESTSAGGRLERSEGVIQPSTSGSGKYIHDWKDTLKNLTVIDYLGVPSKKEKYGI
;
A
#
# COMPACT_ATOMS: atom_id res chain seq x y z
N MET A 1 26.97 -3.01 45.53
CA MET A 1 25.99 -3.91 44.87
C MET A 1 24.68 -3.15 44.60
N LYS A 2 24.60 -2.32 43.55
CA LYS A 2 23.36 -1.62 43.14
C LYS A 2 23.24 -1.42 41.62
N THR A 3 24.21 -1.90 40.85
CA THR A 3 24.39 -1.59 39.42
C THR A 3 23.73 -2.61 38.49
N THR A 4 23.51 -3.84 38.95
CA THR A 4 22.90 -4.91 38.14
C THR A 4 21.39 -4.72 37.91
N GLY A 5 20.66 -4.23 38.92
CA GLY A 5 19.21 -3.99 38.80
C GLY A 5 18.87 -2.82 37.85
N THR A 6 19.72 -1.80 37.81
CA THR A 6 19.56 -0.63 36.93
C THR A 6 19.84 -0.99 35.47
N ILE A 7 20.87 -1.81 35.20
CA ILE A 7 21.16 -2.27 33.83
C ILE A 7 20.00 -3.13 33.29
N LEU A 8 19.43 -4.01 34.13
CA LEU A 8 18.28 -4.83 33.75
C LEU A 8 17.03 -3.98 33.48
N GLY A 9 16.77 -2.98 34.32
CA GLY A 9 15.64 -2.05 34.14
C GLY A 9 15.77 -1.17 32.89
N VAL A 10 16.98 -0.73 32.55
CA VAL A 10 17.26 0.02 31.32
C VAL A 10 17.11 -0.87 30.08
N LEU A 11 17.57 -2.13 30.14
CA LEU A 11 17.36 -3.09 29.07
C LEU A 11 15.87 -3.39 28.83
N VAL A 12 15.07 -3.54 29.89
CA VAL A 12 13.62 -3.72 29.76
C VAL A 12 12.97 -2.49 29.12
N LEU A 13 13.30 -1.28 29.57
CA LEU A 13 12.77 -0.02 29.01
C LEU A 13 13.09 0.17 27.51
N LEU A 14 14.29 -0.24 27.06
CA LEU A 14 14.68 -0.19 25.64
C LEU A 14 13.91 -1.19 24.76
N VAL A 15 13.32 -2.24 25.34
CA VAL A 15 12.49 -3.22 24.60
C VAL A 15 11.05 -2.73 24.40
N TRP A 16 10.55 -1.78 25.21
CA TRP A 16 9.21 -1.20 25.04
C TRP A 16 9.14 -0.15 23.92
N THR A 17 10.27 0.36 23.43
CA THR A 17 10.30 1.21 22.23
C THR A 17 10.29 0.33 20.99
N VAL A 18 9.30 -0.55 20.86
CA VAL A 18 9.01 -1.19 19.58
C VAL A 18 8.43 -0.09 18.71
N ALA A 19 9.25 0.47 17.84
CA ALA A 19 8.75 1.28 16.73
C ALA A 19 7.68 0.46 16.02
N GLU A 20 6.46 0.99 15.94
CA GLU A 20 5.44 0.44 15.06
C GLU A 20 5.99 0.53 13.65
N THR A 21 6.62 -0.53 13.17
CA THR A 21 6.86 -0.70 11.76
C THR A 21 5.47 -0.74 11.14
N THR A 22 5.09 0.30 10.40
CA THR A 22 3.86 0.32 9.62
C THR A 22 4.00 -0.67 8.48
N THR A 23 4.00 -1.95 8.82
CA THR A 23 3.88 -3.04 7.87
C THR A 23 2.44 -3.06 7.39
N SER A 24 2.24 -3.19 6.09
CA SER A 24 0.93 -3.33 5.49
C SER A 24 0.08 -4.36 6.23
N ARG A 25 -1.17 -3.97 6.52
CA ARG A 25 -2.18 -4.84 7.13
C ARG A 25 -3.07 -5.37 6.02
N PRO A 26 -3.26 -6.69 5.90
CA PRO A 26 -4.05 -7.26 4.82
C PRO A 26 -5.53 -6.89 4.94
N CYS A 27 -6.24 -6.98 3.82
CA CYS A 27 -7.70 -6.94 3.81
C CYS A 27 -8.28 -8.07 4.67
N ALA A 28 -9.29 -7.76 5.49
CA ALA A 28 -10.20 -8.77 6.04
C ALA A 28 -11.40 -8.92 5.10
N PRO A 29 -11.41 -9.91 4.18
CA PRO A 29 -12.40 -9.95 3.11
C PRO A 29 -13.77 -10.40 3.61
N ARG A 30 -14.82 -9.72 3.13
CA ARG A 30 -16.22 -10.17 3.21
C ARG A 30 -16.84 -10.15 1.83
N PHE A 31 -17.26 -11.31 1.35
CA PHE A 31 -17.94 -11.44 0.07
C PHE A 31 -19.44 -11.18 0.24
N LEU A 32 -19.96 -10.22 -0.53
CA LEU A 32 -21.39 -9.93 -0.66
C LEU A 32 -22.00 -10.70 -1.84
N SER A 33 -21.18 -11.00 -2.86
CA SER A 33 -21.51 -11.88 -3.98
C SER A 33 -20.21 -12.43 -4.60
N ALA A 34 -20.32 -13.28 -5.63
CA ALA A 34 -19.17 -13.84 -6.34
C ALA A 34 -18.24 -12.80 -6.99
N ARG A 35 -18.70 -11.56 -7.18
CA ARG A 35 -17.91 -10.46 -7.77
C ARG A 35 -17.91 -9.18 -6.92
N ALA A 36 -18.43 -9.24 -5.70
CA ALA A 36 -18.50 -8.11 -4.79
C ALA A 36 -17.88 -8.51 -3.45
N MET A 37 -16.72 -7.92 -3.15
CA MET A 37 -15.98 -8.10 -1.92
C MET A 37 -15.73 -6.73 -1.28
N VAL A 38 -15.80 -6.67 0.04
CA VAL A 38 -15.40 -5.50 0.84
C VAL A 38 -14.35 -5.90 1.87
N CYS A 39 -13.45 -4.98 2.21
CA CYS A 39 -12.58 -5.14 3.38
C CYS A 39 -13.29 -4.60 4.61
N VAL A 40 -13.41 -5.45 5.63
CA VAL A 40 -14.08 -5.07 6.87
C VAL A 40 -13.14 -4.23 7.73
N CYS A 41 -13.59 -3.02 8.02
CA CYS A 41 -12.97 -2.10 8.95
C CYS A 41 -13.79 -2.02 10.24
N ASN A 42 -13.10 -1.93 11.38
CA ASN A 42 -13.69 -1.65 12.68
C ASN A 42 -12.80 -0.66 13.46
N ALA A 43 -13.15 -0.37 14.71
CA ALA A 43 -12.45 0.62 15.53
C ALA A 43 -10.94 0.35 15.73
N THR A 44 -10.49 -0.90 15.61
CA THR A 44 -9.10 -1.31 15.88
C THR A 44 -8.41 -1.94 14.67
N TYR A 45 -9.13 -2.16 13.57
CA TYR A 45 -8.64 -2.88 12.40
C TYR A 45 -9.13 -2.26 11.10
N CYS A 46 -8.19 -1.96 10.22
CA CYS A 46 -8.42 -1.69 8.80
C CYS A 46 -7.19 -2.17 8.03
N ASP A 47 -7.39 -2.52 6.74
CA ASP A 47 -6.27 -2.72 5.83
C ASP A 47 -5.46 -1.44 5.67
N THR A 48 -4.15 -1.60 5.50
CA THR A 48 -3.22 -0.50 5.26
C THR A 48 -2.21 -0.92 4.22
N MET A 49 -1.73 0.03 3.44
CA MET A 49 -0.66 -0.20 2.48
C MET A 49 0.67 0.31 3.02
N ASP A 50 1.75 -0.31 2.57
CA ASP A 50 3.09 0.23 2.79
C ASP A 50 3.22 1.59 2.09
N PRO A 51 4.04 2.51 2.63
CA PRO A 51 4.32 3.78 1.96
C PRO A 51 4.80 3.57 0.52
N VAL A 52 4.30 4.40 -0.39
CA VAL A 52 4.71 4.32 -1.80
C VAL A 52 6.15 4.82 -1.92
N SER A 53 7.02 3.97 -2.45
CA SER A 53 8.42 4.28 -2.74
C SER A 53 8.72 4.11 -4.22
N ILE A 54 9.55 5.01 -4.77
CA ILE A 54 10.05 4.89 -6.14
C ILE A 54 11.07 3.73 -6.18
N PRO A 55 10.90 2.72 -7.05
CA PRO A 55 11.86 1.63 -7.15
C PRO A 55 13.17 2.10 -7.81
N ALA A 56 14.22 1.29 -7.69
CA ALA A 56 15.48 1.54 -8.41
C ALA A 56 15.25 1.63 -9.93
N VAL A 57 16.08 2.42 -10.61
CA VAL A 57 16.04 2.60 -12.07
C VAL A 57 16.07 1.25 -12.77
N GLY A 58 15.20 1.06 -13.77
CA GLY A 58 15.06 -0.21 -14.50
C GLY A 58 14.13 -1.22 -13.83
N ARG A 59 13.52 -0.89 -12.68
CA ARG A 59 12.48 -1.69 -12.03
C ARG A 59 11.14 -0.96 -12.01
N PHE A 60 10.07 -1.71 -11.83
CA PHE A 60 8.73 -1.17 -11.63
C PHE A 60 8.07 -1.84 -10.41
N VAL A 61 7.10 -1.14 -9.83
CA VAL A 61 6.17 -1.67 -8.82
C VAL A 61 4.80 -1.78 -9.45
N LYS A 62 4.12 -2.91 -9.27
CA LYS A 62 2.74 -3.16 -9.68
C LYS A 62 1.88 -3.33 -8.44
N TYR A 63 0.74 -2.64 -8.41
CA TYR A 63 -0.32 -2.85 -7.43
C TYR A 63 -1.52 -3.48 -8.13
N GLU A 64 -1.97 -4.62 -7.64
CA GLU A 64 -3.04 -5.40 -8.26
C GLU A 64 -4.24 -5.56 -7.32
N SER A 65 -5.44 -5.30 -7.86
CA SER A 65 -6.70 -5.59 -7.18
C SER A 65 -7.54 -6.47 -8.09
N THR A 66 -8.13 -7.53 -7.54
CA THR A 66 -8.86 -8.53 -8.32
C THR A 66 -10.27 -8.71 -7.77
N SER A 67 -11.22 -9.08 -8.64
CA SER A 67 -12.58 -9.43 -8.22
C SER A 67 -12.63 -10.69 -7.35
N ALA A 68 -11.57 -11.51 -7.39
CA ALA A 68 -11.40 -12.68 -6.53
C ALA A 68 -11.00 -12.34 -5.08
N GLY A 69 -10.65 -11.08 -4.81
CA GLY A 69 -10.36 -10.62 -3.45
C GLY A 69 -8.98 -9.96 -3.26
N GLY A 70 -8.17 -9.87 -4.32
CA GLY A 70 -6.89 -9.15 -4.25
C GLY A 70 -7.12 -7.68 -3.95
N ARG A 71 -6.36 -7.13 -3.01
CA ARG A 71 -6.51 -5.75 -2.51
C ARG A 71 -5.16 -5.04 -2.51
N LEU A 72 -4.86 -4.37 -3.62
CA LEU A 72 -3.63 -3.60 -3.84
C LEU A 72 -2.36 -4.41 -3.53
N GLU A 73 -2.33 -5.65 -3.99
CA GLU A 73 -1.20 -6.55 -3.81
C GLU A 73 0.02 -6.02 -4.55
N ARG A 74 1.10 -5.81 -3.81
CA ARG A 74 2.34 -5.24 -4.32
C ARG A 74 3.22 -6.34 -4.91
N SER A 75 3.69 -6.12 -6.13
CA SER A 75 4.74 -6.94 -6.77
C SER A 75 5.75 -6.03 -7.48
N GLU A 76 6.93 -6.57 -7.77
CA GLU A 76 7.97 -5.85 -8.49
C GLU A 76 8.39 -6.61 -9.74
N GLY A 77 8.90 -5.90 -10.73
CA GLY A 77 9.50 -6.48 -11.91
C GLY A 77 10.60 -5.63 -12.50
N VAL A 78 11.24 -6.17 -13.53
CA VAL A 78 12.34 -5.53 -14.26
C VAL A 78 11.86 -5.07 -15.62
N ILE A 79 12.24 -3.86 -16.00
CA ILE A 79 11.98 -3.29 -17.32
C ILE A 79 12.98 -3.90 -18.29
N GLN A 80 12.48 -4.57 -19.33
CA GLN A 80 13.33 -5.13 -20.37
C GLN A 80 13.73 -4.02 -21.37
N PRO A 81 15.01 -3.95 -21.80
CA PRO A 81 15.46 -2.93 -22.76
C PRO A 81 14.79 -3.04 -24.12
N SER A 82 14.41 -4.26 -24.51
CA SER A 82 13.73 -4.56 -25.76
C SER A 82 12.74 -5.70 -25.54
N THR A 83 11.67 -5.69 -26.31
CA THR A 83 10.70 -6.78 -26.40
C THR A 83 10.79 -7.34 -27.81
N SER A 84 11.10 -8.63 -27.94
CA SER A 84 11.15 -9.33 -29.24
C SER A 84 9.85 -10.09 -29.57
N GLY A 85 8.81 -9.95 -28.72
CA GLY A 85 7.56 -10.67 -28.87
C GLY A 85 6.54 -9.90 -29.72
N SER A 86 5.75 -10.64 -30.51
CA SER A 86 4.50 -10.19 -31.13
C SER A 86 3.38 -10.03 -30.08
N GLY A 87 3.68 -9.38 -28.95
CA GLY A 87 2.75 -9.16 -27.86
C GLY A 87 1.49 -8.48 -28.39
N LYS A 88 0.33 -9.11 -28.20
CA LYS A 88 -0.95 -8.68 -28.78
C LYS A 88 -1.38 -7.27 -28.33
N TYR A 89 -0.82 -6.76 -27.24
CA TYR A 89 -1.11 -5.44 -26.67
C TYR A 89 0.17 -4.79 -26.13
N ILE A 90 0.87 -4.02 -26.98
CA ILE A 90 1.98 -3.15 -26.58
C ILE A 90 1.43 -1.73 -26.46
N HIS A 91 1.60 -1.12 -25.28
CA HIS A 91 1.23 0.27 -25.04
C HIS A 91 2.50 1.15 -25.05
N ASP A 92 2.63 2.03 -26.04
CA ASP A 92 3.69 3.05 -26.10
C ASP A 92 3.17 4.36 -25.49
N TRP A 93 3.90 4.92 -24.51
CA TRP A 93 3.51 6.09 -23.72
C TRP A 93 3.92 7.44 -24.35
N LYS A 94 4.58 7.44 -25.52
CA LYS A 94 5.09 8.66 -26.18
C LYS A 94 4.04 9.75 -26.39
N ASP A 95 2.79 9.38 -26.65
CA ASP A 95 1.72 10.35 -26.89
C ASP A 95 1.00 10.76 -25.60
N THR A 96 0.98 9.91 -24.58
CA THR A 96 0.40 10.22 -23.25
C THR A 96 1.16 11.35 -22.56
N LEU A 97 2.48 11.44 -22.76
CA LEU A 97 3.31 12.46 -22.13
C LEU A 97 3.09 13.88 -22.67
N LYS A 98 2.52 14.02 -23.88
CA LYS A 98 2.33 15.33 -24.53
C LYS A 98 1.17 16.13 -23.93
N ASN A 99 0.21 15.46 -23.30
CA ASN A 99 -0.98 16.05 -22.70
C ASN A 99 -0.99 15.91 -21.17
N LEU A 100 0.20 15.78 -20.55
CA LEU A 100 0.28 15.74 -19.10
C LEU A 100 -0.19 17.08 -18.53
N THR A 101 -1.23 17.02 -17.72
CA THR A 101 -1.63 18.11 -16.83
C THR A 101 -1.18 17.75 -15.42
N VAL A 102 -0.84 18.76 -14.62
CA VAL A 102 -0.58 18.55 -13.20
C VAL A 102 -1.92 18.20 -12.55
N ILE A 103 -2.01 17.01 -11.98
CA ILE A 103 -3.16 16.59 -11.18
C ILE A 103 -2.84 16.98 -9.74
N ASP A 104 -3.59 17.93 -9.19
CA ASP A 104 -3.38 18.39 -7.81
C ASP A 104 -3.73 17.28 -6.80
N TYR A 105 -4.99 16.80 -6.82
CA TYR A 105 -5.44 15.71 -5.96
C TYR A 105 -6.59 14.93 -6.61
N LEU A 106 -6.59 13.62 -6.41
CA LEU A 106 -7.73 12.74 -6.66
C LEU A 106 -8.32 12.35 -5.31
N GLY A 107 -9.61 12.57 -5.12
CA GLY A 107 -10.28 12.23 -3.86
C GLY A 107 -11.79 12.26 -4.02
N VAL A 108 -12.48 11.54 -3.13
CA VAL A 108 -13.92 11.70 -2.97
C VAL A 108 -14.13 12.98 -2.16
N PRO A 109 -14.98 13.93 -2.60
CA PRO A 109 -15.29 15.09 -1.78
C PRO A 109 -15.86 14.61 -0.46
N SER A 110 -15.15 14.88 0.64
CA SER A 110 -15.66 14.62 1.98
C SER A 110 -16.92 15.45 2.15
N LYS A 111 -18.09 14.82 2.11
CA LYS A 111 -19.28 15.45 2.67
C LYS A 111 -18.92 15.71 4.13
N LYS A 112 -18.77 16.98 4.52
CA LYS A 112 -18.82 17.34 5.94
C LYS A 112 -20.13 16.77 6.47
N GLU A 113 -20.02 15.67 7.17
CA GLU A 113 -21.13 14.94 7.73
C GLU A 113 -21.76 15.85 8.79
N LYS A 114 -23.00 16.29 8.50
CA LYS A 114 -23.88 17.00 9.43
C LYS A 114 -24.35 16.03 10.53
N TYR A 115 -23.42 15.45 11.29
CA TYR A 115 -23.70 14.99 12.65
C TYR A 115 -22.94 15.91 13.58
N GLY A 116 -23.56 17.08 13.78
CA GLY A 116 -23.35 17.84 15.00
C GLY A 116 -23.76 16.98 16.18
N ILE A 117 -22.92 17.02 17.20
CA ILE A 117 -23.28 16.74 18.59
C ILE A 117 -24.49 17.60 18.97
#